data_AF-A0A660R9A7-F1
#
_entry.id   AF-A0A660R9A7-F1
#
_cell.length_a   1.000
_cell.length_b   1.000
_cell.length_c   1.000
_cell.angle_alpha   90.00
_cell.angle_beta   90.00
_cell.angle_gamma   90.00
#
_symmetry.space_group_name_H-M   'P 1'
#
loop_
_entity.id
_entity.type
_entity.pdbx_description
1 polymer ?
#
loop_
_entity_poly.entity_id
_entity_poly.type
_entity_poly.pdbx_seq_one_letter_code
_entity_poly.pdbx_strand_id
1 'polypeptide(L)'
;MLQALLPTITIDENDKKKFREKIDEIYHLNLKNRFKNFGRLQDVILNHSSYGSIDLKDEQLPEEFAKESIIEPLFEFLGYEKVSETVVSVPDGKNKPDYIIRPKGKNKPIFYVEAEPINTDLYSKKHGVRQVEGWLLSRASKTNYGIATDGFKWILLKFDDTSAKSIPILEVDLRNLFIEKLGVQTFLEEKHLEEIMGKFLILHS
;
A
#
# COMPACT_ATOMS: atom_id res chain seq x y z
N MET A 1 31.23 8.85 -8.48
CA MET A 1 29.86 8.57 -8.00
C MET A 1 28.95 8.51 -9.22
N LEU A 2 28.57 7.30 -9.65
CA LEU A 2 27.52 7.15 -10.65
C LEU A 2 26.20 7.08 -9.89
N GLN A 3 25.50 8.20 -9.79
CA GLN A 3 24.09 8.20 -9.43
C GLN A 3 23.39 7.59 -10.64
N ALA A 4 22.98 6.33 -10.54
CA ALA A 4 22.15 5.73 -11.57
C ALA A 4 20.85 6.54 -11.60
N LEU A 5 20.71 7.39 -12.61
CA LEU A 5 19.45 8.02 -12.97
C LEU A 5 18.47 6.87 -13.22
N LEU A 6 17.60 6.60 -12.24
CA LEU A 6 16.41 5.82 -12.51
C LEU A 6 15.73 6.49 -13.71
N PRO A 7 15.32 5.75 -14.75
CA PRO A 7 14.63 6.34 -15.88
C PRO A 7 13.49 7.18 -15.33
N THR A 8 13.38 8.43 -15.78
CA THR A 8 12.29 9.31 -15.41
C THR A 8 11.03 8.70 -16.02
N ILE A 9 10.36 7.83 -15.26
CA ILE A 9 9.10 7.23 -15.67
C ILE A 9 8.13 8.41 -15.80
N THR A 10 7.88 8.82 -17.04
CA THR A 10 6.91 9.87 -17.34
C THR A 10 5.55 9.20 -17.26
N ILE A 11 4.85 9.47 -16.16
CA ILE A 11 3.53 8.91 -15.93
C ILE A 11 2.52 9.68 -16.77
N ASP A 12 1.70 8.96 -17.52
CA ASP A 12 0.68 9.52 -18.38
C ASP A 12 -0.33 10.35 -17.55
N GLU A 13 -0.66 11.55 -18.03
CA GLU A 13 -1.67 12.41 -17.41
C GLU A 13 -3.04 11.72 -17.34
N ASN A 14 -3.32 10.84 -18.30
CA ASN A 14 -4.52 10.01 -18.26
C ASN A 14 -4.49 9.01 -17.09
N ASP A 15 -3.34 8.44 -16.75
CA ASP A 15 -3.22 7.53 -15.62
C ASP A 15 -3.32 8.27 -14.28
N LYS A 16 -2.77 9.49 -14.17
CA LYS A 16 -3.02 10.36 -13.02
C LYS A 16 -4.51 10.68 -12.85
N LYS A 17 -5.20 11.00 -13.95
CA LYS A 17 -6.64 11.28 -13.93
C LYS A 17 -7.44 10.07 -13.44
N LYS A 18 -7.21 8.89 -14.02
CA LYS A 18 -7.86 7.64 -13.58
C LYS A 18 -7.54 7.33 -12.12
N PHE A 19 -6.32 7.61 -11.67
CA PHE A 19 -5.95 7.40 -10.28
C PHE A 19 -6.71 8.32 -9.34
N ARG A 20 -6.88 9.61 -9.68
CA ARG A 20 -7.75 10.53 -8.92
C ARG A 20 -9.18 10.03 -8.84
N GLU A 21 -9.73 9.56 -9.96
CA GLU A 21 -11.07 8.95 -10.02
C GLU A 21 -11.15 7.72 -9.10
N LYS A 22 -10.10 6.87 -9.07
CA LYS A 22 -10.05 5.72 -8.18
C LYS A 22 -9.98 6.11 -6.70
N ILE A 23 -9.21 7.14 -6.33
CA ILE A 23 -9.18 7.66 -4.96
C ILE A 23 -10.55 8.20 -4.55
N ASP A 24 -11.24 8.89 -5.47
CA ASP A 24 -12.60 9.38 -5.24
C ASP A 24 -13.59 8.24 -4.97
N GLU A 25 -13.54 7.20 -5.81
CA GLU A 25 -14.31 5.96 -5.64
C GLU A 25 -14.04 5.32 -4.27
N ILE A 26 -12.77 5.08 -3.92
CA ILE A 26 -12.37 4.48 -2.64
C ILE A 26 -12.89 5.32 -1.47
N TYR A 27 -12.69 6.64 -1.52
CA TYR A 27 -13.11 7.53 -0.44
C TYR A 27 -14.64 7.47 -0.25
N HIS A 28 -15.41 7.65 -1.33
CA HIS A 28 -16.85 7.76 -1.23
C HIS A 28 -17.54 6.42 -0.99
N LEU A 29 -17.13 5.36 -1.68
CA LEU A 29 -17.80 4.06 -1.63
C LEU A 29 -17.28 3.20 -0.48
N ASN A 30 -15.96 3.21 -0.22
CA ASN A 30 -15.33 2.24 0.66
C ASN A 30 -14.94 2.81 2.03
N LEU A 31 -14.69 4.12 2.16
CA LEU A 31 -14.34 4.72 3.45
C LEU A 31 -15.52 5.45 4.09
N LYS A 32 -16.00 6.52 3.46
CA LYS A 32 -17.06 7.39 3.99
C LYS A 32 -18.32 6.62 4.38
N ASN A 33 -18.69 5.64 3.57
CA ASN A 33 -19.91 4.87 3.80
C ASN A 33 -19.76 3.76 4.84
N ARG A 34 -18.54 3.37 5.24
CA ARG A 34 -18.29 2.26 6.16
C ARG A 34 -18.07 2.69 7.60
N PHE A 35 -17.62 3.93 7.85
CA PHE A 35 -17.55 4.48 9.21
C PHE A 35 -18.95 4.83 9.74
N LYS A 36 -19.21 4.53 11.03
CA LYS A 36 -20.47 4.90 11.71
C LYS A 36 -20.59 6.41 11.92
N ASN A 37 -19.46 7.09 12.16
CA ASN A 37 -19.39 8.52 12.44
C ASN A 37 -18.40 9.21 11.51
N PHE A 38 -18.83 10.30 10.85
CA PHE A 38 -17.99 11.05 9.91
C PHE A 38 -16.82 11.76 10.60
N GLY A 39 -17.03 12.34 11.79
CA GLY A 39 -15.96 12.96 12.58
C GLY A 39 -14.89 11.93 12.95
N ARG A 40 -15.28 10.69 13.22
CA ARG A 40 -14.33 9.60 13.46
C ARG A 40 -13.46 9.29 12.24
N LEU A 41 -14.07 9.23 11.05
CA LEU A 41 -13.31 9.11 9.80
C LEU A 41 -12.35 10.29 9.58
N GLN A 42 -12.81 11.51 9.88
CA GLN A 42 -11.95 12.71 9.81
C GLN A 42 -10.75 12.59 10.74
N ASP A 43 -10.93 12.11 11.98
CA ASP A 43 -9.82 11.90 12.93
C ASP A 43 -8.82 10.83 12.45
N VAL A 44 -9.31 9.76 11.83
CA VAL A 44 -8.45 8.72 11.24
C VAL A 44 -7.62 9.30 10.09
N ILE A 45 -8.24 10.11 9.21
CA ILE A 45 -7.55 10.67 8.03
C ILE A 45 -6.65 11.86 8.40
N LEU A 46 -7.10 12.80 9.22
CA LEU A 46 -6.36 14.05 9.53
C LEU A 46 -5.40 13.90 10.71
N ASN A 47 -5.86 13.24 11.79
CA ASN A 47 -5.17 13.22 13.07
C ASN A 47 -4.41 11.91 13.30
N HIS A 48 -4.33 11.04 12.28
CA HIS A 48 -3.67 9.73 12.35
C HIS A 48 -4.18 8.86 13.53
N SER A 49 -5.44 9.05 13.92
CA SER A 49 -6.00 8.31 15.04
C SER A 49 -6.17 6.84 14.67
N SER A 50 -5.92 5.94 15.63
CA SER A 50 -6.32 4.53 15.49
C SER A 50 -7.84 4.43 15.44
N TYR A 51 -8.36 3.30 14.95
CA TYR A 51 -9.78 2.96 14.92
C TYR A 51 -9.96 1.48 15.24
N GLY A 52 -11.17 1.12 15.68
CA GLY A 52 -11.53 -0.25 16.00
C GLY A 52 -12.80 -0.68 15.27
N SER A 53 -13.14 -1.97 15.38
CA SER A 53 -14.39 -2.52 14.86
C SER A 53 -15.63 -1.72 15.30
N ILE A 54 -15.63 -1.22 16.54
CA ILE A 54 -16.74 -0.40 17.05
C ILE A 54 -16.99 0.89 16.25
N ASP A 55 -15.98 1.41 15.55
CA ASP A 55 -16.07 2.61 14.72
C ASP A 55 -16.69 2.32 13.33
N LEU A 56 -16.74 1.05 12.91
CA LEU A 56 -17.18 0.59 11.59
C LEU A 56 -18.62 0.04 11.65
N LYS A 57 -19.40 0.24 10.58
CA LYS A 57 -20.83 -0.12 10.52
C LYS A 57 -21.09 -1.63 10.61
N ASP A 58 -20.17 -2.42 10.10
CA ASP A 58 -20.21 -3.89 10.06
C ASP A 58 -19.35 -4.54 11.16
N GLU A 59 -18.69 -3.74 11.99
CA GLU A 59 -17.81 -4.19 13.06
C GLU A 59 -16.68 -5.12 12.58
N GLN A 60 -16.23 -4.92 11.34
CA GLN A 60 -15.09 -5.63 10.77
C GLN A 60 -13.79 -5.35 11.55
N LEU A 61 -12.84 -6.29 11.51
CA LEU A 61 -11.51 -6.05 12.05
C LEU A 61 -10.81 -4.91 11.28
N PRO A 62 -10.05 -4.03 11.96
CA PRO A 62 -9.40 -2.89 11.29
C PRO A 62 -8.50 -3.27 10.11
N GLU A 63 -7.78 -4.39 10.22
CA GLU A 63 -6.90 -4.90 9.17
C GLU A 63 -7.69 -5.33 7.93
N GLU A 64 -8.71 -6.17 8.11
CA GLU A 64 -9.61 -6.60 7.02
C GLU A 64 -10.32 -5.41 6.36
N PHE A 65 -10.68 -4.40 7.17
CA PHE A 65 -11.22 -3.16 6.64
C PHE A 65 -10.23 -2.41 5.74
N ALA A 66 -8.97 -2.27 6.15
CA ALA A 66 -7.94 -1.60 5.35
C ALA A 66 -7.66 -2.37 4.04
N LYS A 67 -7.58 -3.69 4.15
CA LYS A 67 -7.43 -4.65 3.05
C LYS A 67 -8.52 -4.46 1.99
N GLU A 68 -9.78 -4.65 2.36
CA GLU A 68 -10.91 -4.58 1.43
C GLU A 68 -11.21 -3.16 0.93
N SER A 69 -11.08 -2.16 1.81
CA SER A 69 -11.56 -0.82 1.49
C SER A 69 -10.56 -0.01 0.68
N ILE A 70 -9.25 -0.26 0.83
CA ILE A 70 -8.20 0.56 0.22
C ILE A 70 -7.19 -0.30 -0.55
N ILE A 71 -6.57 -1.27 0.11
CA ILE A 71 -5.39 -1.97 -0.42
C ILE A 71 -5.76 -2.78 -1.66
N GLU A 72 -6.81 -3.60 -1.60
CA GLU A 72 -7.24 -4.43 -2.73
C GLU A 72 -7.75 -3.62 -3.92
N PRO A 73 -8.59 -2.58 -3.74
CA PRO A 73 -8.95 -1.67 -4.83
C PRO A 73 -7.75 -1.00 -5.50
N LEU A 74 -6.70 -0.68 -4.73
CA LEU A 74 -5.46 -0.11 -5.28
C LEU A 74 -4.62 -1.16 -6.03
N PHE A 75 -4.58 -2.41 -5.55
CA PHE A 75 -3.96 -3.51 -6.31
C PHE A 75 -4.64 -3.73 -7.66
N GLU A 76 -5.96 -3.77 -7.67
CA GLU A 76 -6.73 -3.93 -8.90
C GLU A 76 -6.45 -2.77 -9.87
N PHE A 77 -6.46 -1.53 -9.37
CA PHE A 77 -6.16 -0.34 -10.16
C PHE A 77 -4.75 -0.39 -10.76
N LEU A 78 -3.75 -0.81 -9.98
CA LEU A 78 -2.37 -0.98 -10.43
C LEU A 78 -2.16 -2.19 -11.37
N GLY A 79 -3.22 -2.97 -11.63
CA GLY A 79 -3.16 -4.14 -12.51
C GLY A 79 -2.46 -5.34 -11.87
N TYR A 80 -2.49 -5.47 -10.55
CA TYR A 80 -1.97 -6.64 -9.84
C TYR A 80 -3.02 -7.75 -9.71
N GLU A 81 -2.56 -9.00 -9.80
CA GLU A 81 -3.36 -10.19 -9.49
C GLU A 81 -2.78 -10.93 -8.27
N LYS A 82 -3.67 -11.50 -7.43
CA LYS A 82 -3.27 -12.37 -6.33
C LYS A 82 -2.79 -13.71 -6.89
N VAL A 83 -1.69 -14.22 -6.36
CA VAL A 83 -1.08 -15.51 -6.72
C VAL A 83 -1.44 -16.52 -5.65
N SER A 84 -1.92 -17.69 -6.05
CA SER A 84 -2.24 -18.76 -5.10
C SER A 84 -0.97 -19.34 -4.47
N GLU A 85 -1.05 -19.70 -3.18
CA GLU A 85 0.05 -20.33 -2.43
C GLU A 85 0.56 -21.63 -3.07
N THR A 86 -0.26 -22.31 -3.87
CA THR A 86 0.13 -23.52 -4.63
C THR A 86 1.24 -23.28 -5.66
N VAL A 87 1.52 -22.03 -6.02
CA VAL A 87 2.58 -21.65 -6.98
C VAL A 87 3.89 -21.30 -6.29
N VAL A 88 3.85 -20.96 -4.99
CA VAL A 88 5.01 -20.43 -4.24
C VAL A 88 5.07 -21.10 -2.88
N SER A 89 6.05 -21.99 -2.67
CA SER A 89 6.34 -22.53 -1.34
C SER A 89 6.77 -21.38 -0.41
N VAL A 90 5.84 -20.89 0.40
CA VAL A 90 6.11 -19.98 1.52
C VAL A 90 6.65 -20.79 2.71
N PRO A 91 7.48 -20.20 3.59
CA PRO A 91 7.91 -20.88 4.81
C PRO A 91 6.71 -21.34 5.63
N ASP A 92 6.68 -22.60 6.08
CA ASP A 92 5.63 -23.12 6.94
C ASP A 92 5.58 -22.37 8.29
N GLY A 93 4.38 -22.04 8.76
CA GLY A 93 4.13 -21.47 10.09
C GLY A 93 3.32 -20.16 10.12
N LYS A 94 3.41 -19.42 11.23
CA LYS A 94 2.62 -18.20 11.55
C LYS A 94 3.02 -16.93 10.77
N ASN A 95 4.04 -16.98 9.90
CA ASN A 95 4.57 -15.81 9.21
C ASN A 95 4.42 -15.96 7.69
N LYS A 96 3.18 -16.07 7.20
CA LYS A 96 2.89 -15.99 5.76
C LYS A 96 2.58 -14.53 5.38
N PRO A 97 2.93 -14.10 4.16
CA PRO A 97 2.43 -12.83 3.63
C PRO A 97 0.92 -12.82 3.54
N ASP A 98 0.31 -11.66 3.81
CA ASP A 98 -1.12 -11.44 3.59
C ASP A 98 -1.48 -11.59 2.12
N TYR A 99 -0.62 -11.07 1.25
CA TYR A 99 -0.75 -11.25 -0.18
C TYR A 99 0.55 -11.67 -0.82
N ILE A 100 0.40 -12.50 -1.85
CA ILE A 100 1.41 -12.71 -2.88
C ILE A 100 0.79 -12.15 -4.16
N ILE A 101 1.39 -11.11 -4.74
CA ILE A 101 0.85 -10.44 -5.93
C ILE A 101 1.88 -10.39 -7.07
N ARG A 102 1.39 -10.23 -8.29
CA ARG A 102 2.23 -9.98 -9.48
C ARG A 102 1.43 -9.18 -10.52
N PRO A 103 2.08 -8.48 -11.47
CA PRO A 103 1.34 -7.81 -12.53
C PRO A 103 0.53 -8.81 -13.35
N LYS A 104 -0.73 -8.47 -13.65
CA LYS A 104 -1.67 -9.34 -14.36
C LYS A 104 -1.09 -9.80 -15.70
N GLY A 105 -1.17 -11.10 -15.96
CA GLY A 105 -0.62 -11.71 -17.18
C GLY A 105 0.91 -11.80 -17.24
N LYS A 106 1.64 -11.37 -16.18
CA LYS A 106 3.09 -11.58 -16.05
C LYS A 106 3.37 -12.64 -14.98
N ASN A 107 4.46 -13.41 -15.16
CA ASN A 107 4.90 -14.36 -14.14
C ASN A 107 5.79 -13.74 -13.05
N LYS A 108 6.36 -12.55 -13.32
CA LYS A 108 7.28 -11.80 -12.45
C LYS A 108 7.15 -10.29 -12.72
N PRO A 109 7.62 -9.41 -11.80
CA PRO A 109 8.05 -9.75 -10.44
C PRO A 109 6.88 -10.26 -9.58
N ILE A 110 7.21 -11.05 -8.56
CA ILE A 110 6.29 -11.44 -7.49
C ILE A 110 6.58 -10.52 -6.30
N PHE A 111 5.56 -10.08 -5.57
CA PHE A 111 5.72 -9.29 -4.35
C PHE A 111 5.08 -10.04 -3.19
N TYR A 112 5.77 -10.07 -2.06
CA TYR A 112 5.17 -10.43 -0.77
C TYR A 112 4.67 -9.16 -0.09
N VAL A 113 3.41 -9.15 0.34
CA VAL A 113 2.79 -7.97 0.94
C VAL A 113 2.38 -8.29 2.37
N GLU A 114 2.79 -7.42 3.31
CA GLU A 114 2.19 -7.29 4.64
C GLU A 114 1.21 -6.10 4.61
N ALA A 115 -0.04 -6.34 5.02
CA ALA A 115 -1.12 -5.38 5.02
C ALA A 115 -1.60 -5.13 6.45
N GLU A 116 -1.62 -3.87 6.84
CA GLU A 116 -1.86 -3.43 8.22
C GLU A 116 -3.12 -2.57 8.33
N PRO A 117 -3.70 -2.43 9.53
CA PRO A 117 -4.73 -1.41 9.78
C PRO A 117 -4.24 0.01 9.44
N ILE A 118 -5.13 0.88 8.98
CA ILE A 118 -4.79 2.29 8.67
C ILE A 118 -4.13 2.96 9.88
N ASN A 119 -3.09 3.77 9.63
CA ASN A 119 -2.28 4.49 10.62
C ASN A 119 -1.33 3.62 11.45
N THR A 120 -1.15 2.36 11.09
CA THR A 120 -0.16 1.49 11.71
C THR A 120 1.27 1.98 11.43
N ASP A 121 2.14 1.93 12.43
CA ASP A 121 3.57 2.23 12.25
C ASP A 121 4.26 1.08 11.51
N LEU A 122 4.42 1.22 10.19
CA LEU A 122 5.01 0.19 9.33
C LEU A 122 6.48 -0.15 9.66
N TYR A 123 7.19 0.68 10.45
CA TYR A 123 8.56 0.41 10.89
C TYR A 123 8.66 -0.18 12.29
N SER A 124 7.53 -0.60 12.87
CA SER A 124 7.54 -1.24 14.18
C SER A 124 8.37 -2.52 14.19
N LYS A 125 8.82 -2.93 15.38
CA LYS A 125 9.65 -4.12 15.55
C LYS A 125 8.92 -5.44 15.30
N LYS A 126 7.58 -5.43 15.23
CA LYS A 126 6.78 -6.66 15.21
C LYS A 126 6.05 -6.88 13.91
N HIS A 127 5.83 -5.83 13.13
CA HIS A 127 4.94 -5.91 11.99
C HIS A 127 5.39 -5.01 10.83
N GLY A 128 4.67 -5.00 9.71
CA GLY A 128 5.00 -4.22 8.50
C GLY A 128 6.35 -4.60 7.89
N VAL A 129 7.26 -3.62 7.79
CA VAL A 129 8.59 -3.77 7.17
C VAL A 129 9.36 -4.95 7.77
N ARG A 130 9.26 -5.16 9.09
CA ARG A 130 10.04 -6.20 9.77
C ARG A 130 9.61 -7.61 9.38
N GLN A 131 8.32 -7.84 9.13
CA GLN A 131 7.83 -9.12 8.61
C GLN A 131 8.30 -9.33 7.17
N VAL A 132 8.19 -8.30 6.34
CA VAL A 132 8.64 -8.34 4.94
C VAL A 132 10.14 -8.68 4.86
N GLU A 133 10.98 -8.02 5.66
CA GLU A 133 12.41 -8.34 5.77
C GLU A 133 12.65 -9.82 6.12
N GLY A 134 11.88 -10.34 7.07
CA GLY A 134 11.98 -11.73 7.51
C GLY A 134 11.68 -12.73 6.39
N TRP A 135 10.69 -12.45 5.55
CA TRP A 135 10.38 -13.29 4.40
C TRP A 135 11.44 -13.20 3.32
N LEU A 136 11.88 -11.98 2.99
CA LEU A 136 12.86 -11.77 1.92
C LEU A 136 14.24 -12.34 2.25
N LEU A 137 14.62 -12.37 3.54
CA LEU A 137 15.84 -13.02 4.00
C LEU A 137 15.77 -14.57 3.94
N SER A 138 14.56 -15.14 3.90
CA SER A 138 14.39 -16.59 3.91
C SER A 138 14.91 -17.22 2.62
N ARG A 139 15.67 -18.32 2.76
CA ARG A 139 16.13 -19.13 1.61
C ARG A 139 14.98 -19.74 0.79
N ALA A 140 13.77 -19.80 1.36
CA ALA A 140 12.59 -20.26 0.66
C ALA A 140 11.94 -19.16 -0.20
N SER A 141 12.33 -17.89 -0.02
CA SER A 141 11.77 -16.77 -0.76
C SER A 141 11.89 -16.99 -2.27
N LYS A 142 10.81 -16.74 -3.00
CA LYS A 142 10.78 -16.80 -4.47
C LYS A 142 10.86 -15.42 -5.11
N THR A 143 11.10 -14.40 -4.31
CA THR A 143 11.23 -13.01 -4.77
C THR A 143 12.21 -12.23 -3.90
N ASN A 144 12.75 -11.17 -4.49
CA ASN A 144 13.55 -10.16 -3.81
C ASN A 144 12.74 -8.88 -3.55
N TYR A 145 11.41 -8.91 -3.73
CA TYR A 145 10.56 -7.74 -3.57
C TYR A 145 9.45 -7.98 -2.56
N GLY A 146 9.21 -7.00 -1.70
CA GLY A 146 8.09 -7.03 -0.78
C GLY A 146 7.54 -5.64 -0.50
N ILE A 147 6.31 -5.58 -0.02
CA ILE A 147 5.56 -4.35 0.24
C ILE A 147 5.04 -4.40 1.67
N ALA A 148 5.25 -3.34 2.43
CA ALA A 148 4.51 -3.09 3.67
C ALA A 148 3.54 -1.93 3.41
N THR A 149 2.27 -2.10 3.78
CA THR A 149 1.24 -1.06 3.54
C THR A 149 0.16 -1.04 4.60
N ASP A 150 -0.36 0.15 4.91
CA ASP A 150 -1.59 0.34 5.71
C ASP A 150 -2.76 0.86 4.85
N GLY A 151 -2.59 0.82 3.52
CA GLY A 151 -3.50 1.41 2.53
C GLY A 151 -3.16 2.86 2.17
N PHE A 152 -2.67 3.67 3.12
CA PHE A 152 -2.23 5.05 2.85
C PHE A 152 -0.73 5.11 2.58
N LYS A 153 0.08 4.50 3.43
CA LYS A 153 1.53 4.41 3.29
C LYS A 153 1.89 3.12 2.57
N TRP A 154 2.80 3.22 1.61
CA TRP A 154 3.28 2.11 0.81
C TRP A 154 4.81 2.15 0.80
N ILE A 155 5.42 1.07 1.27
CA ILE A 155 6.88 0.90 1.33
C ILE A 155 7.26 -0.31 0.48
N LEU A 156 7.89 -0.07 -0.67
CA LEU A 156 8.44 -1.13 -1.50
C LEU A 156 9.88 -1.40 -1.07
N LEU A 157 10.15 -2.64 -0.69
CA LEU A 157 11.47 -3.14 -0.33
C LEU A 157 12.04 -4.00 -1.45
N LYS A 158 13.36 -3.87 -1.65
CA LYS A 158 14.16 -4.77 -2.46
C LYS A 158 15.23 -5.43 -1.60
N PHE A 159 15.29 -6.75 -1.62
CA PHE A 159 16.38 -7.51 -1.04
C PHE A 159 17.62 -7.42 -1.91
N ASP A 160 18.73 -7.03 -1.30
CA ASP A 160 20.06 -7.07 -1.88
C ASP A 160 20.81 -8.31 -1.40
N ASP A 161 20.99 -9.26 -2.32
CA ASP A 161 21.70 -10.52 -2.07
C ASP A 161 23.16 -10.29 -1.61
N THR A 162 23.77 -9.17 -1.99
CA THR A 162 25.17 -8.88 -1.65
C THR A 162 25.32 -8.52 -0.17
N SER A 163 24.45 -7.64 0.33
CA SER A 163 24.48 -7.21 1.72
C SER A 163 23.61 -8.05 2.65
N ALA A 164 22.81 -8.98 2.10
CA ALA A 164 21.79 -9.75 2.79
C ALA A 164 20.82 -8.86 3.58
N LYS A 165 20.44 -7.71 2.99
CA LYS A 165 19.54 -6.72 3.60
C LYS A 165 18.45 -6.33 2.63
N SER A 166 17.28 -6.02 3.17
CA SER A 166 16.22 -5.35 2.42
C SER A 166 16.40 -3.84 2.52
N ILE A 167 16.20 -3.14 1.41
CA ILE A 167 16.35 -1.68 1.32
C ILE A 167 15.02 -1.12 0.79
N PRO A 168 14.43 -0.10 1.44
CA PRO A 168 13.31 0.65 0.86
C PRO A 168 13.75 1.33 -0.44
N ILE A 169 13.07 1.03 -1.54
CA ILE A 169 13.33 1.62 -2.86
C ILE A 169 12.21 2.56 -3.32
N LEU A 170 11.05 2.53 -2.65
CA LEU A 170 9.96 3.49 -2.81
C LEU A 170 9.22 3.63 -1.47
N GLU A 171 8.95 4.87 -1.08
CA GLU A 171 8.06 5.21 0.03
C GLU A 171 7.11 6.32 -0.41
N VAL A 172 5.81 6.07 -0.26
CA VAL A 172 4.78 7.04 -0.63
C VAL A 172 3.63 7.00 0.34
N ASP A 173 3.15 8.17 0.75
CA ASP A 173 1.99 8.35 1.61
C ASP A 173 0.87 9.03 0.81
N LEU A 174 -0.20 8.29 0.57
CA LEU A 174 -1.37 8.69 -0.20
C LEU A 174 -2.37 9.53 0.63
N ARG A 175 -2.15 9.68 1.94
CA ARG A 175 -3.13 10.32 2.86
C ARG A 175 -3.58 11.70 2.37
N ASN A 176 -2.69 12.50 1.78
CA ASN A 176 -3.06 13.82 1.27
C ASN A 176 -4.11 13.77 0.14
N LEU A 177 -4.15 12.69 -0.65
CA LEU A 177 -5.19 12.48 -1.67
C LEU A 177 -6.55 12.21 -1.03
N PHE A 178 -6.59 11.59 0.16
CA PHE A 178 -7.81 11.37 0.94
C PHE A 178 -8.22 12.61 1.73
N ILE A 179 -7.26 13.39 2.23
CA ILE A 179 -7.50 14.68 2.90
C ILE A 179 -8.19 15.66 1.95
N GLU A 180 -7.76 15.71 0.69
CA GLU A 180 -8.41 16.52 -0.36
C GLU A 180 -9.92 16.24 -0.43
N LYS A 181 -10.35 14.98 -0.24
CA LYS A 181 -11.77 14.57 -0.32
C LYS A 181 -12.60 14.96 0.89
N LEU A 182 -11.98 15.35 2.00
CA LEU A 182 -12.71 15.82 3.18
C LEU A 182 -13.33 17.21 2.98
N GLY A 183 -12.95 17.95 1.93
CA GLY A 183 -13.47 19.29 1.65
C GLY A 183 -13.08 20.33 2.71
N VAL A 184 -12.15 20.00 3.59
CA VAL A 184 -11.50 20.98 4.47
C VAL A 184 -10.64 21.86 3.56
N GLN A 185 -10.68 23.19 3.73
CA GLN A 185 -9.71 24.09 3.10
C GLN A 185 -8.32 23.66 3.54
N THR A 186 -7.69 22.85 2.71
CA THR A 186 -6.38 22.29 2.95
C THR A 186 -5.43 23.06 2.05
N PHE A 187 -4.34 23.57 2.61
CA PHE A 187 -3.29 24.24 1.85
C PHE A 187 -2.44 23.21 1.07
N LEU A 188 -3.09 22.19 0.50
CA LEU A 188 -2.42 21.18 -0.31
C LEU A 188 -2.21 21.76 -1.70
N GLU A 189 -0.95 21.94 -2.06
CA GLU A 189 -0.58 22.37 -3.41
C GLU A 189 -0.84 21.22 -4.39
N GLU A 190 -1.52 21.52 -5.50
CA GLU A 190 -1.82 20.54 -6.56
C GLU A 190 -0.56 19.81 -7.05
N LYS A 191 0.54 20.54 -7.16
CA LYS A 191 1.86 19.99 -7.51
C LYS A 191 2.32 18.89 -6.53
N HIS A 192 2.09 19.07 -5.23
CA HIS A 192 2.45 18.06 -4.22
C HIS A 192 1.61 16.78 -4.37
N LEU A 193 0.32 16.93 -4.68
CA LEU A 193 -0.56 15.79 -4.97
C LEU A 193 -0.09 15.06 -6.23
N GLU A 194 0.27 15.78 -7.28
CA GLU A 194 0.86 15.20 -8.49
C GLU A 194 2.16 14.44 -8.24
N GLU A 195 3.04 14.94 -7.36
CA GLU A 195 4.26 14.25 -6.98
C GLU A 195 3.98 12.94 -6.22
N ILE A 196 2.99 12.93 -5.32
CA ILE A 196 2.54 11.72 -4.61
C ILE A 196 1.99 10.69 -5.59
N MET A 197 1.07 11.11 -6.47
CA MET A 197 0.50 10.23 -7.50
C MET A 197 1.59 9.68 -8.42
N GLY A 198 2.52 10.55 -8.83
CA GLY A 198 3.68 10.18 -9.62
C GLY A 198 4.51 9.07 -8.96
N LYS A 199 4.86 9.23 -7.68
CA LYS A 199 5.61 8.21 -6.95
C LYS A 199 4.85 6.88 -6.87
N PHE A 200 3.55 6.91 -6.60
CA PHE A 200 2.75 5.70 -6.45
C PHE A 200 2.55 4.96 -7.77
N LEU A 201 2.27 5.69 -8.86
CA LEU A 201 2.02 5.13 -10.18
C LEU A 201 3.26 4.50 -10.83
N ILE A 202 4.47 4.69 -10.28
CA ILE A 202 5.64 3.87 -10.64
C ILE A 202 5.35 2.37 -10.44
N LEU A 203 4.49 2.02 -9.47
CA LEU A 203 4.05 0.64 -9.22
C LEU A 203 3.12 0.08 -10.31
N HIS A 204 2.65 0.88 -11.26
CA HIS A 204 1.76 0.47 -12.35
C HIS A 204 2.51 -0.13 -13.58
N SER A 205 3.86 -0.18 -13.55
CA SER A 205 4.71 -0.48 -14.72
C SER A 205 5.10 -1.97 -14.87
#